data_AF-A0A2Z7BYZ7-F1
#
_entry.id   AF-A0A2Z7BYZ7-F1
#
_cell.length_a   1.000
_cell.length_b   1.000
_cell.length_c   1.000
_cell.angle_alpha   90.00
_cell.angle_beta   90.00
_cell.angle_gamma   90.00
#
_symmetry.space_group_name_H-M   'P 1'
#
loop_
_entity.id
_entity.type
_entity.pdbx_description
1 polymer ?
#
loop_
_entity_poly.entity_id
_entity_poly.type
_entity_poly.pdbx_seq_one_letter_code
_entity_poly.pdbx_strand_id
1 'polypeptide(L)' 'MVFSTVYSKIYASAKRDGAAAGGLFWQLLASGMDSFRDGYDIILEENSSTEKLIAQQARRLYQIRNIVSSGNVGKPIGN' A
#
# COMPACT_ATOMS: atom_id res chain seq x y z
N MET A 1 4.44 0.18 14.49
CA MET A 1 4.85 1.60 14.37
C MET A 1 5.39 1.92 12.97
N VAL A 2 6.36 1.17 12.43
CA VAL A 2 6.98 1.43 11.11
C VAL A 2 5.99 1.39 9.94
N PHE A 3 5.19 0.33 9.81
CA PHE A 3 4.18 0.19 8.74
C PHE A 3 3.22 1.36 8.65
N SER A 4 2.63 1.76 9.79
CA SER A 4 1.69 2.87 9.86
C SER A 4 2.34 4.18 9.37
N THR A 5 3.56 4.47 9.82
CA THR A 5 4.31 5.67 9.42
C THR A 5 4.56 5.68 7.91
N VAL A 6 5.15 4.63 7.36
CA VAL A 6 5.50 4.54 5.93
C VAL A 6 4.23 4.61 5.07
N TYR A 7 3.20 3.83 5.39
CA TYR A 7 1.94 3.82 4.66
C TYR A 7 1.22 5.17 4.71
N SER A 8 1.26 5.88 5.84
CA SER A 8 0.69 7.22 5.94
C SER A 8 1.38 8.24 5.01
N LYS A 9 2.71 8.15 4.89
CA LYS A 9 3.51 9.04 4.01
C LYS A 9 3.28 8.73 2.54
N ILE A 10 3.26 7.45 2.16
CA ILE A 10 2.91 7.01 0.80
C ILE A 10 1.52 7.50 0.43
N TYR A 11 0.52 7.24 1.29
CA TYR A 11 -0.85 7.69 1.06
C TYR A 11 -0.95 9.21 0.89
N ALA A 12 -0.27 9.97 1.75
CA ALA A 12 -0.27 11.43 1.70
C ALA A 12 0.41 12.01 0.45
N SER A 13 1.37 11.28 -0.15
CA SER A 13 1.98 11.63 -1.43
C SER A 13 1.06 11.26 -2.59
N ALA A 14 0.59 10.02 -2.66
CA ALA A 14 -0.31 9.53 -3.71
C ALA A 14 -1.60 10.36 -3.81
N LYS A 15 -2.18 10.77 -2.67
CA LYS A 15 -3.39 11.61 -2.62
C LYS A 15 -3.19 12.99 -3.28
N ARG A 16 -1.95 13.46 -3.36
CA ARG A 16 -1.56 14.75 -3.95
C ARG A 16 -0.91 14.59 -5.33
N ASP A 17 -1.11 13.43 -5.96
CA ASP A 17 -0.48 13.09 -7.25
C ASP A 17 1.06 13.20 -7.22
N GLY A 18 1.65 12.92 -6.04
CA GLY A 18 3.09 12.97 -5.82
C GLY A 18 3.80 11.68 -6.23
N ALA A 19 5.13 11.72 -6.23
CA ALA A 19 5.98 10.65 -6.74
C ALA A 19 5.87 9.30 -5.99
N ALA A 20 5.43 9.29 -4.72
CA ALA A 20 5.27 8.03 -3.98
C ALA A 20 3.85 7.48 -4.16
N ALA A 21 3.66 6.71 -5.24
CA ALA A 21 2.39 6.09 -5.62
C ALA A 21 2.10 4.75 -4.89
N GLY A 22 3.08 4.17 -4.20
CA GLY A 22 2.95 2.87 -3.55
C GLY A 22 4.19 2.47 -2.75
N GLY A 23 4.20 1.24 -2.23
CA GLY A 23 5.32 0.65 -1.54
C GLY A 23 5.17 -0.86 -1.41
N LEU A 24 6.29 -1.57 -1.27
CA LEU A 24 6.35 -3.01 -1.09
C LEU A 24 6.91 -3.30 0.31
N PHE A 25 6.32 -4.27 0.99
CA PHE A 25 6.89 -4.79 2.23
C PHE A 25 7.72 -6.03 1.90
N TRP A 26 8.72 -6.28 2.74
CA TRP A 26 9.60 -7.43 2.66
C TRP A 26 9.48 -8.20 3.97
N GLN A 27 9.15 -9.49 3.99
CA GLN A 27 8.62 -10.31 2.88
C GLN A 27 7.36 -11.05 3.32
N LEU A 28 6.54 -11.46 2.36
CA LEU A 28 5.41 -12.34 2.64
C LEU A 28 5.89 -13.78 2.62
N LEU A 29 5.68 -14.52 3.71
CA LEU A 29 5.85 -15.97 3.74
C LEU A 29 4.51 -16.64 4.05
N ALA A 30 4.32 -17.84 3.51
CA ALA A 30 3.21 -18.71 3.87
C ALA A 30 3.57 -19.56 5.10
N SER A 31 2.56 -20.09 5.79
CA SER A 31 2.78 -21.02 6.90
C SER A 31 3.61 -22.23 6.44
N GLY A 32 4.55 -22.67 7.28
CA GLY A 32 5.46 -23.80 6.99
C GLY A 32 6.69 -23.45 6.14
N MET A 33 6.91 -22.18 5.80
CA MET A 33 8.12 -21.71 5.10
C MET A 33 9.25 -21.28 6.06
N ASP A 34 9.31 -21.86 7.26
CA ASP A 34 10.19 -21.42 8.34
C ASP A 34 11.68 -21.39 7.98
N SER A 35 12.12 -22.25 7.07
CA SER A 35 13.50 -22.28 6.57
C SER A 35 13.91 -21.06 5.73
N PHE A 36 12.95 -20.25 5.28
CA PHE A 36 13.18 -19.05 4.47
C PHE A 36 13.10 -17.74 5.28
N ARG A 37 12.85 -17.84 6.59
CA ARG A 37 12.77 -16.67 7.46
C ARG A 37 14.12 -15.95 7.51
N ASP A 38 14.08 -14.65 7.25
CA ASP A 38 15.23 -13.73 7.35
C ASP A 38 15.05 -12.71 8.49
N GLY A 39 13.98 -12.85 9.27
CA GLY A 39 13.64 -11.96 10.39
C GLY A 39 12.75 -10.77 10.00
N TYR A 40 12.40 -10.63 8.72
CA TYR A 40 11.45 -9.63 8.22
C TYR A 40 10.16 -10.24 7.67
N ASP A 41 10.03 -11.56 7.76
CA ASP A 41 8.87 -12.30 7.29
C ASP A 41 7.58 -11.83 7.96
N ILE A 42 6.54 -11.77 7.15
CA ILE A 42 5.17 -11.54 7.56
C ILE A 42 4.37 -12.75 7.12
N ILE A 43 3.85 -13.49 8.08
CA ILE A 43 2.88 -14.55 7.87
C ILE A 43 1.51 -13.96 8.22
N LEU A 44 0.67 -13.74 7.21
CA LEU A 44 -0.60 -13.02 7.39
C LEU A 44 -1.56 -13.73 8.34
N GLU A 45 -1.51 -15.07 8.35
CA GLU A 45 -2.31 -15.93 9.22
C GLU A 45 -1.94 -15.78 10.70
N GLU A 46 -0.69 -15.39 11.00
CA GLU A 46 -0.17 -15.26 12.36
C GLU A 46 -0.29 -13.82 12.90
N ASN A 47 -0.26 -12.81 12.04
CA ASN A 47 -0.19 -11.40 12.44
C ASN A 47 -1.39 -10.56 11.99
N SER A 48 -2.52 -10.75 12.67
CA SER A 48 -3.78 -10.05 12.36
C SER A 48 -3.70 -8.52 12.40
N SER A 49 -2.78 -7.94 13.17
CA SER A 49 -2.63 -6.47 13.25
C SER A 49 -1.89 -5.90 12.03
N THR A 50 -0.86 -6.60 11.56
CA THR A 50 -0.06 -6.19 10.41
C THR A 50 -0.82 -6.44 9.11
N GLU A 51 -1.53 -7.57 9.03
CA GLU A 51 -2.45 -7.88 7.93
C GLU A 51 -3.47 -6.74 7.74
N LYS A 52 -4.15 -6.33 8.82
CA LYS A 52 -5.13 -5.23 8.77
C LYS A 52 -4.52 -3.93 8.24
N LEU A 53 -3.30 -3.59 8.65
CA LEU A 53 -2.63 -2.37 8.17
C LEU A 53 -2.30 -2.46 6.67
N ILE A 54 -1.80 -3.60 6.21
CA ILE A 54 -1.51 -3.85 4.79
C ILE A 54 -2.80 -3.77 3.96
N ALA A 55 -3.86 -4.46 4.39
CA ALA A 55 -5.15 -4.47 3.72
C ALA A 55 -5.78 -3.06 3.64
N GLN A 56 -5.73 -2.30 4.74
CA GLN A 56 -6.22 -0.92 4.77
C GLN A 56 -5.45 -0.02 3.81
N GLN A 57 -4.11 -0.14 3.76
CA GLN A 57 -3.31 0.66 2.86
C GLN A 57 -3.59 0.33 1.38
N ALA A 58 -3.66 -0.96 1.05
CA ALA A 58 -3.98 -1.41 -0.32
C ALA A 58 -5.33 -0.84 -0.79
N ARG A 59 -6.37 -0.90 0.06
CA ARG A 59 -7.69 -0.32 -0.23
C ARG A 59 -7.63 1.20 -0.44
N ARG A 60 -6.88 1.92 0.40
CA ARG A 60 -6.73 3.38 0.30
C ARG A 60 -6.06 3.80 -1.02
N LEU A 61 -5.00 3.11 -1.44
CA LEU A 61 -4.31 3.40 -2.70
C LEU A 61 -5.18 3.06 -3.91
N TYR A 62 -5.93 1.95 -3.85
CA TYR A 62 -6.91 1.60 -4.89
C TYR A 62 -7.97 2.69 -5.07
N GLN A 63 -8.50 3.24 -3.96
CA GLN A 63 -9.47 4.34 -4.02
C GLN A 63 -8.89 5.60 -4.65
N ILE A 64 -7.66 5.99 -4.30
CA ILE A 64 -6.99 7.14 -4.92
C ILE A 64 -6.83 6.92 -6.43
N ARG A 65 -6.36 5.74 -6.85
CA ARG A 65 -6.21 5.41 -8.27
C ARG A 65 -7.52 5.61 -9.03
N ASN A 66 -8.64 5.16 -8.47
CA ASN A 66 -9.95 5.32 -9.12
C ASN A 66 -10.37 6.79 -9.20
N ILE A 67 -10.11 7.60 -8.17
CA ILE A 67 -10.41 9.03 -8.18
C ILE A 67 -9.56 9.76 -9.23
N VAL A 68 -8.25 9.49 -9.28
CA VAL A 68 -7.33 10.11 -10.25
C VAL A 68 -7.69 9.68 -11.68
N SER A 69 -8.03 8.41 -11.88
CA SER A 69 -8.43 7.89 -13.21
C SER A 69 -9.74 8.51 -13.69
N SER A 70 -10.71 8.70 -12.80
CA SER A 70 -12.00 9.34 -13.12
C SER A 70 -11.90 10.85 -13.29
N GLY A 71 -10.93 11.52 -12.65
CA GLY A 71 -10.71 12.96 -12.77
C GLY A 71 -10.03 13.41 -14.07
N ASN A 72 -9.38 12.48 -14.79
CA ASN A 72 -8.72 12.76 -16.07
C ASN A 72 -9.61 12.51 -17.31
N VAL A 73 -10.84 12.02 -17.12
CA VAL A 73 -11.83 11.92 -18.19
C VAL A 73 -12.57 13.25 -18.30
N GLY A 74 -12.01 14.19 -19.07
CA GLY A 74 -12.78 15.36 -19.55
C GLY A 74 -12.20 16.75 -19.36
N LYS A 75 -10.89 16.94 -19.11
CA LYS A 75 -10.32 18.30 -19.18
C LYS A 75 -10.23 18.72 -20.66
N PRO A 76 -11.02 19.71 -21.14
CA PRO A 76 -10.88 20.19 -22.50
C PRO A 76 -9.49 20.80 -22.66
N ILE A 77 -8.85 20.49 -23.78
CA ILE A 77 -7.62 21.17 -24.19
C ILE A 77 -8.03 22.63 -24.40
N GLY A 78 -7.58 23.52 -23.50
CA GLY A 78 -7.96 24.92 -23.49
C GLY A 78 -7.60 25.62 -24.81
N ASN A 79 -8.48 26.55 -25.18
CA ASN A 79 -8.48 27.39 -26.38
C ASN A 79 -7.21 28.25 -26.52
#